data_AF-A0A238WJ14-F1
#
_entry.id   AF-A0A238WJ14-F1
#
_cell.length_a   1.000
_cell.length_b   1.000
_cell.length_c   1.000
_cell.angle_alpha   90.00
_cell.angle_beta   90.00
_cell.angle_gamma   90.00
#
_symmetry.space_group_name_H-M   'P 1'
#
loop_
_entity.id
_entity.type
_entity.pdbx_description
1 polymer ?
#
loop_
_entity_poly.entity_id
_entity_poly.type
_entity_poly.pdbx_seq_one_letter_code
_entity_poly.pdbx_strand_id
1 'polypeptide(L)' 'MAHDWIIDVLTDLKTFARSNGFASLAEHLDDTQMVAQIEIASHAKGMACGIGTNDAVAGRHTAAVGMR' A
#
# COMPACT_ATOMS: atom_id res chain seq x y z
N MET A 1 4.66 1.90 -13.94
CA MET A 1 6.02 2.00 -14.50
C MET A 1 7.11 2.16 -13.44
N ALA A 2 7.07 3.15 -12.53
CA ALA A 2 8.22 3.40 -11.64
C ALA A 2 8.56 2.23 -10.68
N HIS A 3 7.59 1.39 -10.36
CA HIS A 3 7.72 0.36 -9.32
C HIS A 3 7.43 -1.06 -9.82
N ASP A 4 6.97 -1.26 -11.06
CA ASP A 4 6.59 -2.61 -11.53
C ASP A 4 7.81 -3.51 -11.77
N TRP A 5 8.98 -2.91 -12.04
CA TRP A 5 10.25 -3.62 -12.26
C TRP A 5 10.67 -4.48 -11.07
N ILE A 6 10.26 -4.12 -9.84
CA ILE A 6 10.63 -4.89 -8.64
C ILE A 6 9.92 -6.26 -8.61
N ILE A 7 8.73 -6.36 -9.22
CA ILE A 7 7.97 -7.62 -9.25
C ILE A 7 8.69 -8.64 -10.13
N ASP A 8 9.27 -8.20 -11.24
CA ASP A 8 10.08 -9.03 -12.12
C ASP A 8 11.35 -9.50 -11.39
N VAL A 9 12.06 -8.60 -10.70
CA VAL A 9 13.26 -8.94 -9.90
C VAL A 9 12.94 -9.95 -8.79
N LEU A 10 11.83 -9.76 -8.06
CA LEU A 10 11.41 -10.72 -7.02
C LEU A 10 11.05 -12.09 -7.62
N THR A 11 10.48 -12.11 -8.83
CA THR A 11 10.19 -13.35 -9.56
C THR A 11 11.48 -14.08 -9.94
N ASP A 12 12.49 -13.36 -10.42
CA ASP A 12 13.79 -13.92 -10.78
C ASP A 12 14.51 -14.49 -9.55
N LEU A 13 14.52 -13.76 -8.44
CA LEU A 13 15.12 -14.22 -7.18
C LEU A 13 14.41 -15.45 -6.62
N LYS A 14 13.08 -15.50 -6.71
CA LYS A 14 12.31 -16.68 -6.29
C LYS A 14 12.63 -17.89 -7.15
N THR A 15 12.76 -17.70 -8.46
CA THR A 15 13.15 -18.75 -9.40
C THR A 15 14.54 -19.28 -9.05
N PHE A 16 15.51 -18.38 -8.84
CA PHE A 16 16.85 -18.74 -8.38
C PHE A 16 16.80 -19.52 -7.06
N ALA A 17 16.05 -19.06 -6.06
CA ALA A 17 15.94 -19.72 -4.77
C ALA A 17 15.38 -21.15 -4.90
N ARG A 18 14.34 -21.35 -5.71
CA ARG A 18 13.76 -22.67 -5.98
C ARG A 18 14.75 -23.58 -6.70
N SER A 19 15.42 -23.09 -7.73
CA SER A 19 16.41 -23.85 -8.50
C SER A 19 17.61 -24.29 -7.67
N ASN A 20 17.94 -23.57 -6.60
CA ASN A 20 19.08 -23.86 -5.72
C ASN A 20 18.69 -24.54 -4.40
N GLY A 21 17.42 -24.92 -4.22
CA GLY A 21 16.96 -25.61 -3.00
C GLY A 21 16.82 -24.72 -1.76
N PHE A 22 16.82 -23.40 -1.92
CA PHE A 22 16.59 -22.45 -0.82
C PHE A 22 15.08 -22.28 -0.56
N ALA A 23 14.42 -23.34 -0.07
CA ALA A 23 12.96 -23.39 0.09
C ALA A 23 12.39 -22.24 0.95
N SER A 24 12.96 -21.99 2.13
CA SER A 24 12.51 -20.89 3.00
C SER A 24 12.73 -19.51 2.39
N LEU A 25 13.78 -19.33 1.59
CA LEU A 25 13.99 -18.07 0.86
C LEU A 25 12.92 -17.88 -0.22
N ALA A 26 12.58 -18.93 -0.96
CA ALA A 26 11.53 -18.88 -1.96
C ALA A 26 10.13 -18.60 -1.36
N GLU A 27 9.87 -19.11 -0.16
CA GLU A 27 8.65 -18.84 0.62
C GLU A 27 8.59 -17.36 1.05
N HIS A 28 9.64 -16.84 1.69
CA HIS A 28 9.70 -15.41 2.04
C HIS A 28 9.59 -14.48 0.83
N LEU A 29 10.14 -14.88 -0.32
CA LEU A 29 10.02 -14.10 -1.56
C LEU A 29 8.59 -14.09 -2.10
N ASP A 30 7.78 -15.12 -1.83
CA ASP A 30 6.36 -15.13 -2.17
C ASP A 30 5.58 -14.08 -1.36
N ASP A 31 5.78 -14.06 -0.04
CA ASP A 31 5.18 -13.07 0.85
C ASP A 31 5.62 -11.65 0.49
N THR A 32 6.92 -11.48 0.21
CA THR A 32 7.48 -10.18 -0.20
C THR A 32 6.85 -9.68 -1.49
N GLN A 33 6.62 -10.58 -2.46
CA GLN A 33 5.96 -10.23 -3.72
C GLN A 33 4.51 -9.77 -3.48
N MET A 34 3.77 -10.43 -2.58
CA MET A 34 2.41 -10.02 -2.22
C MET A 34 2.39 -8.62 -1.58
N VAL A 35 3.29 -8.36 -0.62
CA VAL A 35 3.39 -7.04 0.03
C VAL A 35 3.71 -5.95 -1.00
N ALA A 36 4.70 -6.19 -1.88
CA ALA A 36 5.07 -5.25 -2.92
C ALA A 36 3.88 -4.93 -3.85
N GLN A 37 3.10 -5.94 -4.27
CA GLN A 37 1.91 -5.72 -5.10
C GLN A 37 0.86 -4.86 -4.38
N ILE A 38 0.62 -5.10 -3.09
CA ILE A 38 -0.34 -4.31 -2.29
C ILE A 38 0.13 -2.86 -2.18
N GLU A 39 1.40 -2.62 -1.87
CA GLU A 39 1.95 -1.28 -1.73
C GLU A 39 1.93 -0.51 -3.04
N ILE A 40 2.32 -1.15 -4.15
CA ILE A 40 2.29 -0.56 -5.49
C ILE A 40 0.87 -0.19 -5.90
N ALA A 41 -0.09 -1.09 -5.69
CA ALA A 41 -1.50 -0.84 -5.98
C ALA A 41 -2.07 0.29 -5.11
N SER A 42 -1.68 0.34 -3.83
CA SER A 42 -2.08 1.41 -2.90
C SER A 42 -1.50 2.76 -3.30
N HIS A 43 -0.22 2.83 -3.69
CA HIS A 43 0.41 4.04 -4.22
C HIS A 43 -0.26 4.52 -5.51
N ALA A 44 -0.58 3.61 -6.44
CA ALA A 44 -1.31 3.95 -7.66
C ALA A 44 -2.71 4.52 -7.35
N LYS A 45 -3.40 3.96 -6.34
CA LYS A 45 -4.72 4.43 -5.89
C LYS A 45 -4.65 5.78 -5.15
N GLY A 46 -3.60 6.02 -4.36
CA GLY A 46 -3.35 7.30 -3.71
C GLY A 46 -3.09 8.44 -4.70
N MET A 47 -2.48 8.14 -5.85
CA MET A 47 -2.34 9.12 -6.95
C MET A 47 -3.65 9.36 -7.72
N ALA A 48 -4.52 8.34 -7.82
CA ALA A 48 -5.83 8.48 -8.46
C ALA A 48 -6.87 9.18 -7.56
N CYS A 49 -6.64 9.20 -6.24
CA CYS A 49 -7.51 9.82 -5.27
C CYS A 49 -6.82 11.04 -4.65
N GLY A 50 -6.74 12.13 -5.43
CA GLY A 50 -6.70 13.46 -4.85
C GLY A 50 -8.01 13.72 -4.11
N ILE A 51 -8.20 13.09 -2.94
CA ILE A 51 -9.13 13.58 -1.93
C ILE A 51 -8.52 14.90 -1.48
N GLY A 52 -9.00 15.99 -2.09
CA GLY A 52 -8.77 17.32 -1.59
C GLY A 52 -9.17 17.33 -0.12
N THR A 53 -8.18 17.44 0.75
CA THR A 53 -8.39 18.01 2.07
C THR A 53 -8.87 19.43 1.82
N ASN A 54 -10.18 19.64 1.77
CA ASN A 54 -10.69 20.96 2.02
C ASN A 54 -11.04 21.02 3.50
N ASP A 55 -10.09 21.56 4.25
CA ASP A 55 -10.29 22.10 5.58
C ASP A 55 -11.50 23.05 5.56
N ALA A 56 -12.68 22.54 5.91
CA ALA A 56 -13.81 23.37 6.33
C ALA A 56 -13.85 23.33 7.85
N VAL A 57 -13.02 24.20 8.42
CA VAL A 57 -13.16 24.69 9.78
C VAL A 57 -14.61 25.19 9.97
N ALA A 58 -15.38 24.52 10.80
CA ALA A 58 -16.63 25.05 11.34
C ALA A 58 -16.72 24.58 12.79
N GLY A 59 -15.92 25.22 13.63
CA GLY A 59 -16.09 25.16 15.07
C GLY A 59 -17.54 25.47 15.42
N ARG A 60 -18.24 24.50 16.01
CA ARG A 60 -19.51 24.75 16.69
C ARG A 60 -19.23 25.03 18.15
N HIS A 61 -18.70 26.22 18.42
CA HIS A 61 -18.92 26.89 19.69
C HIS A 61 -20.09 27.84 19.49
N THR A 62 -21.30 27.45 19.89
CA THR A 62 -22.30 28.41 20.40
C THR A 62 -23.34 27.66 21.23
N ALA A 63 -23.38 28.04 22.50
CA ALA A 63 -24.39 27.70 23.49
C ALA A 63 -25.77 28.28 23.14
N ALA A 64 -26.83 27.56 23.50
CA ALA A 64 -28.12 28.09 23.96
C ALA A 64 -28.89 26.91 24.56
N VAL A 65 -28.90 26.78 25.90
CA VAL A 65 -30.02 27.16 26.78
C VAL A 65 -31.25 26.28 26.57
N GLY A 66 -31.57 25.52 27.62
CA GLY A 66 -32.76 24.69 27.69
C GLY A 66 -34.06 25.50 27.64
N MET A 67 -35.12 24.83 27.20
CA MET A 67 -36.48 25.30 27.36
C MET A 67 -37.38 24.11 27.69
N ARG A 68 -37.72 24.04 28.98
CA ARG A 68 -38.94 23.49 29.60
C ARG A 68 -39.23 22.00 29.49
#